data_AF-A0A495KK03-F1
#
_entry.id   AF-A0A495KK03-F1
#
_cell.length_a   1.000
_cell.length_b   1.000
_cell.length_c   1.000
_cell.angle_alpha   90.00
_cell.angle_beta   90.00
_cell.angle_gamma   90.00
#
_symmetry.space_group_name_H-M   'P 1'
#
loop_
_entity.id
_entity.type
_entity.pdbx_description
1 polymer ?
#
loop_
_entity_poly.entity_id
_entity_poly.type
_entity_poly.pdbx_seq_one_letter_code
_entity_poly.pdbx_strand_id
1 'polypeptide(L)'
;MVAVFDFILDFIRVDLIIGFGWYSILFFILRLFKYQKEFLAEFDKQACKTLAFLGLAYGIVWIIAVLLTYFNVMNEEEKAQFIRRLTGPYSFGYWFQPLFWVMLTQSLRIRFIRRLLIFRLLICISFILTFERFVIMITSLHRDYLPSSWRIFSLDFGITWWVFILSLIIKTIEFAIIVFAYKYAKQWLLNLKTTKSN
;
A
#
# COMPACT_ATOMS: atom_id res chain seq x y z
N MET A 1 -17.73 8.14 11.82
CA MET A 1 -16.50 8.89 11.44
C MET A 1 -15.28 7.99 11.32
N VAL A 2 -14.97 7.12 12.30
CA VAL A 2 -13.81 6.20 12.25
C VAL A 2 -13.81 5.30 10.99
N ALA A 3 -14.96 4.73 10.63
CA ALA A 3 -15.10 3.90 9.42
C ALA A 3 -14.70 4.59 8.10
N VAL A 4 -14.82 5.93 8.00
CA VAL A 4 -14.39 6.67 6.81
C VAL A 4 -12.87 6.70 6.71
N PHE A 5 -12.18 6.85 7.84
CA PHE A 5 -10.72 6.83 7.87
C PHE A 5 -10.18 5.43 7.59
N ASP A 6 -10.81 4.39 8.14
CA ASP A 6 -10.45 3.01 7.85
C ASP A 6 -10.62 2.70 6.36
N PHE A 7 -11.72 3.14 5.75
CA PHE A 7 -11.93 3.03 4.31
C PHE A 7 -10.84 3.75 3.51
N ILE A 8 -10.45 4.98 3.88
CA ILE A 8 -9.39 5.73 3.20
C ILE A 8 -8.04 5.00 3.33
N LEU A 9 -7.72 4.48 4.51
CA LEU A 9 -6.48 3.73 4.75
C LEU A 9 -6.46 2.44 3.94
N ASP A 10 -7.57 1.73 3.86
CA ASP A 10 -7.74 0.54 3.04
C ASP A 10 -7.63 0.87 1.55
N PHE A 11 -8.27 1.93 1.08
CA PHE A 11 -8.16 2.37 -0.30
C PHE A 11 -6.71 2.66 -0.70
N ILE A 12 -5.99 3.43 0.13
CA ILE A 12 -4.57 3.74 -0.14
C ILE A 12 -3.74 2.45 -0.15
N ARG A 13 -3.94 1.56 0.81
CA ARG A 13 -3.15 0.33 0.97
C ARG A 13 -3.46 -0.72 -0.09
N VAL A 14 -4.74 -1.05 -0.27
CA VAL A 14 -5.21 -2.21 -1.02
C VAL A 14 -5.39 -1.90 -2.50
N ASP A 15 -5.79 -0.68 -2.85
CA ASP A 15 -6.04 -0.33 -4.25
C ASP A 15 -4.81 0.35 -4.83
N LEU A 16 -4.23 1.33 -4.13
CA LEU A 16 -3.13 2.11 -4.69
C LEU A 16 -1.76 1.42 -4.54
N ILE A 17 -1.39 0.98 -3.34
CA ILE A 17 -0.06 0.40 -3.10
C ILE A 17 0.07 -0.98 -3.75
N ILE A 18 -0.96 -1.82 -3.67
CA ILE A 18 -0.98 -3.10 -4.41
C ILE A 18 -1.07 -2.85 -5.92
N GLY A 19 -1.83 -1.84 -6.37
CA GLY A 19 -1.88 -1.42 -7.77
C GLY A 19 -0.50 -1.05 -8.33
N PHE A 20 0.35 -0.40 -7.55
CA PHE A 20 1.76 -0.16 -7.92
C PHE A 20 2.55 -1.46 -8.13
N GLY A 21 2.27 -2.50 -7.35
CA GLY A 21 2.90 -3.82 -7.51
C GLY A 21 2.59 -4.43 -8.86
N TRP A 22 1.30 -4.46 -9.23
CA TRP A 22 0.86 -4.96 -10.54
C TRP A 22 1.39 -4.12 -11.70
N TYR A 23 1.34 -2.79 -11.57
CA TYR A 23 1.99 -1.88 -12.50
C TYR A 23 3.49 -2.18 -12.67
N SER A 24 4.21 -2.47 -11.58
CA SER A 24 5.64 -2.75 -11.62
C SER A 24 5.99 -4.01 -12.43
N ILE A 25 5.13 -5.04 -12.35
CA ILE A 25 5.25 -6.26 -13.16
C ILE A 25 5.03 -5.92 -14.64
N LEU A 26 3.93 -5.21 -14.94
CA LEU A 26 3.60 -4.80 -16.30
C LEU A 26 4.71 -3.94 -16.94
N PHE A 27 5.23 -2.97 -16.19
CA PHE A 27 6.34 -2.12 -16.62
C PHE A 27 7.58 -2.94 -17.02
N PHE A 28 7.90 -3.99 -16.25
CA PHE A 28 9.04 -4.84 -16.56
C PHE A 28 8.82 -5.68 -17.81
N ILE A 29 7.61 -6.23 -18.00
CA ILE A 29 7.23 -6.93 -19.23
C ILE A 29 7.36 -6.00 -20.44
N LEU A 30 6.79 -4.79 -20.39
CA LEU A 30 6.87 -3.82 -21.47
C LEU A 30 8.32 -3.38 -21.78
N ARG A 31 9.16 -3.30 -20.74
CA ARG A 31 10.58 -2.98 -20.90
C ARG A 31 11.34 -4.07 -21.65
N LEU A 32 10.96 -5.34 -21.53
CA LEU A 32 11.55 -6.45 -22.30
C LEU A 32 11.26 -6.29 -23.80
N PHE A 33 10.06 -5.82 -24.16
CA PHE A 33 9.64 -5.60 -25.56
C PHE A 33 10.18 -4.29 -26.17
N LYS A 34 11.05 -3.53 -25.46
CA LYS A 34 11.67 -2.27 -25.90
C LYS A 34 10.69 -1.20 -26.42
N TYR A 35 9.43 -1.24 -26.02
CA TYR A 35 8.43 -0.23 -26.41
C TYR A 35 8.78 1.14 -25.80
N GLN A 36 8.70 2.23 -26.57
CA GLN A 36 8.81 3.64 -26.13
C GLN A 36 9.57 3.91 -24.82
N LYS A 37 10.90 3.69 -24.84
CA LYS A 37 11.75 3.69 -23.63
C LYS A 37 11.69 5.00 -22.83
N GLU A 38 11.64 6.14 -23.49
CA GLU A 38 11.68 7.45 -22.82
C GLU A 38 10.39 7.74 -22.05
N PHE A 39 9.24 7.51 -22.70
CA PHE A 39 7.94 7.68 -22.07
C PHE A 39 7.78 6.76 -20.85
N LEU A 40 8.12 5.47 -21.01
CA LEU A 40 8.06 4.50 -19.92
C LEU A 40 8.98 4.87 -18.75
N ALA A 41 10.20 5.31 -19.03
CA ALA A 41 11.15 5.69 -17.98
C ALA A 41 10.69 6.92 -17.19
N GLU A 42 10.13 7.93 -17.87
CA GLU A 42 9.59 9.10 -17.18
C GLU A 42 8.32 8.74 -16.39
N PHE A 43 7.42 7.92 -16.95
CA PHE A 43 6.24 7.44 -16.24
C PHE A 43 6.62 6.67 -14.96
N ASP A 44 7.60 5.76 -15.04
CA ASP A 44 8.08 4.99 -13.89
C ASP A 44 8.68 5.86 -12.78
N LYS A 45 9.40 6.91 -13.17
CA LYS A 45 9.93 7.90 -12.22
C LYS A 45 8.83 8.68 -11.52
N GLN A 46 7.73 8.98 -12.21
CA GLN A 46 6.55 9.60 -11.58
C GLN A 46 5.83 8.61 -10.69
N ALA A 47 5.61 7.37 -11.15
CA ALA A 47 4.98 6.30 -10.37
C ALA A 47 5.67 6.06 -9.02
N CYS A 48 7.00 5.97 -9.01
CA CYS A 48 7.77 5.81 -7.77
C CYS A 48 7.61 7.02 -6.81
N LYS A 49 7.53 8.23 -7.35
CA LYS A 49 7.31 9.45 -6.54
C LYS A 49 5.90 9.50 -5.99
N THR A 50 4.90 9.14 -6.79
CA THR A 50 3.51 9.04 -6.38
C THR A 50 3.36 8.03 -5.25
N LEU A 51 3.98 6.86 -5.35
CA LEU A 51 3.94 5.87 -4.27
C LEU A 51 4.59 6.38 -2.98
N ALA A 52 5.76 7.02 -3.07
CA ALA A 52 6.40 7.62 -1.90
C ALA A 52 5.54 8.72 -1.26
N PHE A 53 4.79 9.49 -2.06
CA PHE A 53 3.82 10.47 -1.57
C PHE A 53 2.61 9.81 -0.89
N LEU A 54 2.02 8.78 -1.52
CA LEU A 54 0.91 8.01 -0.96
C LEU A 54 1.27 7.37 0.38
N GLY A 55 2.51 6.90 0.53
CA GLY A 55 3.00 6.38 1.81
C GLY A 55 3.05 7.43 2.92
N LEU A 56 3.41 8.69 2.61
CA LEU A 56 3.33 9.78 3.58
C LEU A 56 1.87 10.15 3.89
N ALA A 57 1.01 10.22 2.86
CA ALA A 57 -0.41 10.48 3.04
C ALA A 57 -1.06 9.43 3.95
N TYR A 58 -0.75 8.14 3.72
CA TYR A 58 -1.16 7.04 4.59
C TYR A 58 -0.75 7.29 6.05
N GLY A 59 0.52 7.63 6.30
CA GLY A 59 1.01 7.91 7.65
C GLY A 59 0.27 9.06 8.34
N ILE A 60 -0.03 10.13 7.61
CA ILE A 60 -0.78 11.29 8.14
C ILE A 60 -2.22 10.88 8.47
N VAL A 61 -2.92 10.24 7.53
CA VAL A 61 -4.31 9.79 7.73
C VAL A 61 -4.37 8.82 8.91
N TRP A 62 -3.37 7.94 9.03
CA TRP A 62 -3.29 6.99 10.13
C TRP A 62 -3.14 7.71 11.48
N ILE A 63 -2.23 8.67 11.61
CA ILE A 63 -2.08 9.47 12.84
C ILE A 63 -3.40 10.20 13.18
N ILE A 64 -4.05 10.80 12.18
CA ILE A 64 -5.35 11.46 12.37
C ILE A 64 -6.41 10.45 12.86
N ALA A 65 -6.43 9.25 12.30
CA ALA A 65 -7.35 8.19 12.74
C ALA A 65 -7.10 7.76 14.19
N VAL A 66 -5.83 7.66 14.61
CA VAL A 66 -5.46 7.39 16.01
C VAL A 66 -5.96 8.50 16.94
N LEU A 67 -5.74 9.76 16.57
CA LEU A 67 -6.19 10.92 17.36
C LEU A 67 -7.71 10.98 17.45
N LEU A 68 -8.41 10.78 16.33
CA LEU A 68 -9.87 10.77 16.30
C LEU A 68 -10.43 9.61 17.12
N THR A 69 -9.82 8.44 17.08
CA THR A 69 -10.20 7.31 17.95
C THR A 69 -10.05 7.73 19.42
N TYR A 70 -8.93 8.36 19.79
CA TYR A 70 -8.73 8.85 21.17
C TYR A 70 -9.81 9.84 21.63
N PHE A 71 -10.21 10.78 20.76
CA PHE A 71 -11.24 11.76 21.08
C PHE A 71 -12.68 11.20 21.04
N ASN A 72 -12.96 10.23 20.16
CA ASN A 72 -14.30 9.67 19.94
C ASN A 72 -14.61 8.39 20.73
N VAL A 73 -13.63 7.79 21.40
CA VAL A 73 -13.88 6.67 22.34
C VAL A 73 -14.70 7.22 23.51
N MET A 74 -15.98 6.89 23.52
CA MET A 74 -16.98 7.37 24.48
C MET A 74 -17.01 6.41 25.68
N ASN A 75 -16.11 6.61 26.63
CA ASN A 75 -16.14 6.26 28.07
C ASN A 75 -14.70 6.40 28.62
N GLU A 76 -14.53 6.83 29.89
CA GLU A 76 -13.18 7.06 30.44
C GLU A 76 -12.32 5.78 30.52
N GLU A 77 -12.95 4.64 30.79
CA GLU A 77 -12.27 3.34 30.90
C GLU A 77 -11.66 2.89 29.58
N GLU A 78 -12.38 3.08 28.47
CA GLU A 78 -11.91 2.71 27.13
C GLU A 78 -10.74 3.60 26.69
N LYS A 79 -10.76 4.90 27.05
CA LYS A 79 -9.63 5.81 26.82
C LYS A 79 -8.39 5.36 27.58
N ALA A 80 -8.54 4.97 28.86
CA ALA A 80 -7.42 4.47 29.65
C ALA A 80 -6.81 3.18 29.05
N GLN A 81 -7.65 2.27 28.57
CA GLN A 81 -7.18 1.07 27.86
C GLN A 81 -6.49 1.41 26.53
N PHE A 82 -7.01 2.37 25.76
CA PHE A 82 -6.41 2.81 24.52
C PHE A 82 -5.02 3.45 24.73
N ILE A 83 -4.87 4.32 25.73
CA ILE A 83 -3.56 4.88 26.10
C ILE A 83 -2.59 3.75 26.49
N ARG A 84 -3.03 2.78 27.30
CA ARG A 84 -2.20 1.62 27.66
C ARG A 84 -1.77 0.80 26.45
N ARG A 85 -2.57 0.73 25.38
CA ARG A 85 -2.16 0.10 24.11
C ARG A 85 -1.13 0.95 23.36
N LEU A 86 -1.21 2.28 23.44
CA LEU A 86 -0.28 3.19 22.76
C LEU A 86 1.07 3.34 23.46
N THR A 87 1.12 3.24 24.80
CA THR A 87 2.34 3.51 25.60
C THR A 87 2.79 2.33 26.46
N GLY A 88 1.99 1.28 26.57
CA GLY A 88 2.31 0.10 27.38
C GLY A 88 3.43 -0.78 26.78
N PRO A 89 3.74 -1.91 27.42
CA PRO A 89 4.82 -2.81 27.00
C PRO A 89 4.61 -3.40 25.59
N TYR A 90 3.35 -3.47 25.12
CA TYR A 90 2.99 -3.97 23.79
C TYR A 90 2.74 -2.87 22.76
N SER A 91 3.07 -1.61 23.09
CA SER A 91 2.90 -0.45 22.19
C SER A 91 3.61 -0.62 20.85
N PHE A 92 4.77 -1.29 20.85
CA PHE A 92 5.49 -1.61 19.64
C PHE A 92 4.61 -2.32 18.60
N GLY A 93 3.72 -3.22 19.00
CA GLY A 93 2.81 -3.92 18.08
C GLY A 93 1.84 -2.97 17.35
N TYR A 94 1.48 -1.86 17.99
CA TYR A 94 0.58 -0.86 17.41
C TYR A 94 1.32 0.08 16.44
N TRP A 95 2.53 0.54 16.80
CA TRP A 95 3.29 1.51 16.01
C TRP A 95 4.10 0.86 14.89
N PHE A 96 4.61 -0.35 15.11
CA PHE A 96 5.60 -0.97 14.23
C PHE A 96 5.10 -1.16 12.80
N GLN A 97 3.92 -1.76 12.63
CA GLN A 97 3.38 -2.05 11.32
C GLN A 97 3.17 -0.79 10.44
N PRO A 98 2.43 0.25 10.89
CA PRO A 98 2.24 1.46 10.08
C PRO A 98 3.56 2.22 9.87
N LEU A 99 4.45 2.29 10.86
CA LEU A 99 5.77 2.93 10.67
C LEU A 99 6.63 2.18 9.64
N PHE A 100 6.64 0.85 9.70
CA PHE A 100 7.37 0.01 8.76
C PHE A 100 6.90 0.23 7.32
N TRP A 101 5.58 0.32 7.11
CA TRP A 101 4.98 0.65 5.81
C TRP A 101 5.37 2.02 5.28
N VAL A 102 5.36 3.04 6.14
CA VAL A 102 5.84 4.39 5.77
C VAL A 102 7.32 4.33 5.41
N MET A 103 8.16 3.64 6.19
CA MET A 103 9.58 3.46 5.88
C MET A 103 9.80 2.75 4.53
N LEU A 104 9.07 1.68 4.26
CA LEU A 104 9.16 0.94 2.99
C LEU A 104 8.82 1.82 1.79
N THR A 105 7.74 2.60 1.85
CA THR A 105 7.39 3.52 0.75
C THR A 105 8.42 4.64 0.58
N GLN A 106 9.01 5.14 1.67
CA GLN A 106 10.07 6.16 1.60
C GLN A 106 11.39 5.61 1.03
N SER A 107 11.66 4.31 1.19
CA SER A 107 12.86 3.67 0.66
C SER A 107 12.96 3.77 -0.88
N LEU A 108 11.84 3.94 -1.60
CA LEU A 108 11.81 4.17 -3.05
C LEU A 108 12.49 5.48 -3.50
N ARG A 109 12.75 6.41 -2.58
CA ARG A 109 13.54 7.61 -2.85
C ARG A 109 15.01 7.26 -3.16
N ILE A 110 15.48 6.12 -2.65
CA ILE A 110 16.84 5.62 -2.87
C ILE A 110 16.94 5.08 -4.30
N ARG A 111 17.90 5.60 -5.08
CA ARG A 111 18.04 5.26 -6.51
C ARG A 111 18.28 3.78 -6.78
N PHE A 112 18.95 3.09 -5.84
CA PHE A 112 19.23 1.66 -5.92
C PHE A 112 17.95 0.84 -5.82
N ILE A 113 17.12 1.10 -4.81
CA ILE A 113 15.89 0.36 -4.51
C ILE A 113 14.88 0.48 -5.65
N ARG A 114 14.65 1.69 -6.17
CA ARG A 114 13.66 1.91 -7.25
C ARG A 114 14.02 1.25 -8.59
N ARG A 115 15.30 0.94 -8.84
CA ARG A 115 15.76 0.36 -10.12
C ARG A 115 15.48 -1.14 -10.21
N LEU A 116 15.39 -1.80 -9.07
CA LEU A 116 15.30 -3.26 -8.97
C LEU A 116 13.84 -3.66 -8.74
N LEU A 117 13.31 -4.49 -9.63
CA LEU A 117 11.93 -4.98 -9.53
C LEU A 117 11.68 -5.75 -8.24
N ILE A 118 12.66 -6.54 -7.79
CA ILE A 118 12.54 -7.38 -6.59
C ILE A 118 12.18 -6.53 -5.37
N PHE A 119 12.85 -5.39 -5.18
CA PHE A 119 12.55 -4.50 -4.06
C PHE A 119 11.16 -3.85 -4.17
N ARG A 120 10.71 -3.54 -5.39
CA ARG A 120 9.36 -2.99 -5.61
C ARG A 120 8.28 -4.01 -5.24
N LEU A 121 8.47 -5.27 -5.64
CA LEU A 121 7.56 -6.36 -5.25
C LEU A 121 7.60 -6.64 -3.75
N LEU A 122 8.79 -6.64 -3.15
CA LEU A 122 8.95 -6.84 -1.72
C LEU A 122 8.15 -5.80 -0.92
N ILE A 123 8.25 -4.52 -1.31
CA ILE A 123 7.45 -3.44 -0.72
C ILE A 123 5.96 -3.78 -0.81
N CYS A 124 5.46 -4.15 -2.00
CA CYS A 124 4.03 -4.43 -2.19
C CYS A 124 3.55 -5.64 -1.38
N ILE A 125 4.34 -6.71 -1.32
CA ILE A 125 4.04 -7.91 -0.54
C ILE A 125 3.94 -7.57 0.95
N SER A 126 4.81 -6.69 1.47
CA SER A 126 4.74 -6.23 2.85
C SER A 126 3.47 -5.47 3.21
N PHE A 127 2.73 -4.91 2.24
CA PHE A 127 1.42 -4.29 2.47
C PHE A 127 0.26 -5.30 2.40
N ILE A 128 0.44 -6.42 1.68
CA ILE A 128 -0.54 -7.51 1.60
C ILE A 128 -0.49 -8.37 2.87
N LEU A 129 0.73 -8.73 3.28
CA LEU A 129 1.00 -9.52 4.47
C LEU A 129 1.08 -8.59 5.68
N THR A 130 -0.07 -8.30 6.27
CA THR A 130 -0.10 -7.68 7.60
C THR A 130 0.55 -8.62 8.61
N PHE A 131 1.15 -8.08 9.68
CA PHE A 131 1.78 -8.92 10.70
C PHE A 131 0.78 -9.91 11.30
N GLU A 132 -0.45 -9.45 11.51
CA GLU A 132 -1.58 -10.30 11.90
C GLU A 132 -1.85 -11.44 10.92
N ARG A 133 -1.94 -11.17 9.61
CA ARG A 133 -2.15 -12.20 8.58
C ARG A 133 -0.97 -13.16 8.48
N PHE A 134 0.25 -12.69 8.68
CA PHE A 134 1.45 -13.53 8.73
C PHE A 134 1.40 -14.52 9.91
N VAL A 135 1.02 -14.04 11.10
CA VAL A 135 0.83 -14.91 12.28
C VAL A 135 -0.30 -15.91 12.06
N ILE A 136 -1.43 -15.49 11.49
CA ILE A 136 -2.55 -16.39 11.16
C ILE A 136 -2.12 -17.46 10.14
N MET A 137 -1.38 -17.08 9.09
CA MET A 137 -0.91 -18.00 8.07
C MET A 137 0.05 -19.05 8.66
N ILE A 138 1.02 -18.63 9.48
CA ILE A 138 1.98 -19.56 10.11
C ILE A 138 1.29 -20.49 11.11
N THR A 139 0.39 -19.96 11.93
CA THR A 139 -0.33 -20.77 12.93
C THR A 139 -1.29 -21.77 12.29
N SER A 140 -1.91 -21.42 11.16
CA SER A 140 -2.75 -22.33 10.37
C SER A 140 -1.92 -23.44 9.72
N LEU A 141 -0.80 -23.08 9.07
CA LEU A 141 0.16 -24.05 8.55
C LEU A 141 0.72 -24.94 9.65
N HIS A 142 0.79 -24.45 10.90
CA HIS A 142 1.23 -25.23 12.06
C HIS A 142 0.22 -26.24 12.59
N ARG A 143 -1.04 -26.16 12.19
CA ARG A 143 -2.09 -27.08 12.62
C ARG A 143 -2.42 -28.13 11.56
N ASP A 144 -2.08 -27.88 10.30
CA ASP A 144 -2.47 -28.69 9.13
C ASP A 144 -1.37 -29.67 8.65
N TYR A 145 -0.46 -30.09 9.54
CA TYR A 145 0.69 -30.94 9.17
C TYR A 145 0.38 -32.39 8.81
N LEU A 146 -0.85 -32.89 9.04
CA LEU A 146 -1.19 -34.26 8.66
C LEU A 146 -1.41 -34.36 7.15
N PRO A 147 -0.79 -35.32 6.44
CA PRO A 147 -1.04 -35.55 5.01
C PRO A 147 -2.51 -35.82 4.67
N SER A 148 -3.30 -36.29 5.65
CA SER A 148 -4.73 -36.56 5.51
C SER A 148 -5.63 -35.32 5.63
N SER A 149 -5.14 -34.20 6.18
CA SER A 149 -5.87 -32.92 6.19
C SER A 149 -5.64 -32.09 4.93
N TRP A 150 -4.79 -32.58 4.02
CA TRP A 150 -4.68 -32.06 2.65
C TRP A 150 -5.93 -32.46 1.87
N ARG A 151 -7.07 -31.89 2.25
CA ARG A 151 -8.18 -31.80 1.30
C ARG A 151 -7.64 -30.99 0.15
N ILE A 152 -7.58 -31.63 -1.03
CA ILE A 152 -7.48 -30.91 -2.29
C ILE A 152 -8.55 -29.85 -2.18
N PHE A 153 -8.13 -28.60 -2.01
CA PHE A 153 -9.01 -27.46 -2.05
C PHE A 153 -9.55 -27.50 -3.48
N SER A 154 -10.67 -28.17 -3.69
CA SER A 154 -11.43 -28.07 -4.92
C SER A 154 -11.70 -26.58 -5.04
N LEU A 155 -11.02 -25.95 -5.99
CA LEU A 155 -11.15 -24.54 -6.34
C LEU A 155 -12.55 -24.30 -6.93
N ASP A 156 -13.59 -24.56 -6.14
CA ASP A 156 -14.92 -23.95 -6.27
C ASP A 156 -14.93 -22.62 -5.49
N PHE A 157 -13.78 -21.94 -5.43
CA PHE A 157 -13.80 -20.51 -5.23
C PHE A 157 -14.54 -19.94 -6.44
N GLY A 158 -15.76 -19.44 -6.26
CA GLY A 158 -16.50 -18.63 -7.25
C GLY A 158 -15.77 -17.36 -7.73
N ILE A 159 -14.46 -17.26 -7.49
CA ILE A 159 -13.51 -16.37 -8.13
C ILE A 159 -13.07 -17.06 -9.43
N THR A 160 -13.84 -16.85 -10.49
CA THR A 160 -13.41 -17.26 -11.83
C THR A 160 -12.07 -16.58 -12.14
N TRP A 161 -11.12 -17.29 -12.75
CA TRP A 161 -9.82 -16.73 -13.19
C TRP A 161 -9.95 -15.39 -13.92
N TRP A 162 -11.07 -15.20 -14.62
CA TRP A 162 -11.43 -13.95 -15.28
C TRP A 162 -11.63 -12.77 -14.33
N VAL A 163 -12.32 -12.95 -13.21
CA VAL A 163 -12.56 -11.90 -12.20
C VAL A 163 -11.24 -11.46 -11.56
N PHE A 164 -10.33 -12.41 -11.31
CA PHE A 164 -9.00 -12.10 -10.81
C PHE A 164 -8.23 -11.22 -11.80
N ILE A 165 -8.13 -11.65 -13.07
CA ILE A 165 -7.45 -10.89 -14.12
C ILE A 165 -8.05 -9.49 -14.27
N LEU A 166 -9.38 -9.39 -14.26
CA LEU A 166 -10.09 -8.12 -14.38
C LEU A 166 -9.78 -7.18 -13.21
N SER A 167 -9.72 -7.71 -11.98
CA SER A 167 -9.30 -6.95 -10.80
C SER A 167 -7.85 -6.44 -10.92
N LEU A 168 -6.93 -7.25 -11.46
CA LEU A 168 -5.55 -6.82 -11.69
C LEU A 168 -5.45 -5.65 -12.66
N ILE A 169 -6.22 -5.72 -13.76
CA ILE A 169 -6.26 -4.68 -14.79
C ILE A 169 -6.82 -3.39 -14.21
N ILE A 170 -7.96 -3.47 -13.50
CA ILE A 170 -8.60 -2.30 -12.87
C ILE A 170 -7.62 -1.60 -11.92
N LYS A 171 -6.99 -2.33 -11.00
CA LYS A 171 -6.03 -1.76 -10.04
C LYS A 171 -4.83 -1.09 -10.72
N THR A 172 -4.37 -1.68 -11.82
CA THR A 172 -3.27 -1.09 -12.60
C THR A 172 -3.70 0.21 -13.28
N ILE A 173 -4.93 0.26 -13.82
CA ILE A 173 -5.50 1.45 -14.45
C ILE A 173 -5.74 2.56 -13.42
N GLU A 174 -6.36 2.25 -12.29
CA GLU A 174 -6.59 3.19 -11.19
C GLU A 174 -5.29 3.83 -10.71
N PHE A 175 -4.26 3.01 -10.50
CA PHE A 175 -2.95 3.50 -10.13
C PHE A 175 -2.37 4.43 -11.22
N ALA A 176 -2.48 4.06 -12.49
CA ALA A 176 -1.99 4.87 -13.59
C ALA A 176 -2.69 6.24 -13.67
N ILE A 177 -4.02 6.28 -13.48
CA ILE A 177 -4.81 7.52 -13.43
C ILE A 177 -4.28 8.45 -12.33
N ILE A 178 -3.97 7.91 -11.14
CA ILE A 178 -3.44 8.69 -10.02
C ILE A 178 -2.04 9.22 -10.30
N VAL A 179 -1.20 8.46 -11.01
CA VAL A 179 0.12 8.96 -11.46
C VAL A 179 -0.04 10.12 -12.43
N PHE A 180 -0.97 10.05 -13.38
CA PHE A 180 -1.27 11.15 -14.28
C PHE A 180 -1.81 12.38 -13.55
N ALA A 181 -2.75 12.19 -12.63
CA ALA A 181 -3.30 13.26 -11.80
C ALA A 181 -2.19 13.95 -10.98
N TYR A 182 -1.29 13.18 -10.36
CA TYR A 182 -0.15 13.71 -9.63
C TYR A 182 0.80 14.52 -10.54
N LYS A 183 1.11 14.00 -11.74
CA LYS A 183 1.95 14.70 -12.73
C LYS A 183 1.32 16.04 -13.13
N TYR A 184 0.02 16.05 -13.43
CA TYR A 184 -0.72 17.24 -13.84
C TYR A 184 -0.81 18.28 -12.71
N ALA A 185 -1.18 17.84 -11.50
CA ALA A 185 -1.25 18.69 -10.31
C ALA A 185 0.10 19.34 -10.00
N LYS A 186 1.20 18.57 -10.11
CA LYS A 186 2.55 19.10 -9.92
C LYS A 186 2.90 20.16 -10.96
N GLN A 187 2.59 19.91 -12.23
CA GLN A 187 2.86 20.87 -13.30
C GLN A 187 2.06 22.16 -13.12
N TRP A 188 0.79 22.04 -12.73
CA TRP A 188 -0.07 23.16 -12.39
C TRP A 188 0.50 24.01 -11.23
N LEU A 189 0.95 23.37 -10.14
CA LEU A 189 1.59 24.06 -9.01
C LEU A 189 2.88 24.78 -9.40
N LEU A 190 3.66 24.22 -10.32
CA LEU A 190 4.89 24.86 -10.80
C LEU A 190 4.57 26.11 -11.63
N ASN A 191 3.55 26.05 -12.49
CA ASN A 191 3.11 27.19 -13.30
C ASN A 191 2.57 28.35 -12.46
N LEU A 192 1.97 28.07 -11.30
CA LEU A 192 1.54 29.10 -10.35
C LEU A 192 2.70 29.81 -9.66
N LYS A 193 3.81 29.10 -9.41
CA LYS A 193 5.01 29.72 -8.82
C LYS A 193 5.74 30.62 -9.81
N THR A 194 5.76 30.27 -11.09
CA THR A 194 6.40 31.10 -12.13
C THR A 194 5.62 32.38 -12.43
N THR A 195 4.30 32.37 -12.28
CA THR A 195 3.46 33.58 -12.44
C THR A 195 3.55 34.55 -11.26
N LYS A 196 3.95 34.08 -10.07
CA LYS A 196 4.13 34.94 -8.87
C LYS A 196 5.53 35.57 -8.76
N SER A 197 6.46 35.14 -9.62
CA SER A 197 7.86 35.57 -9.64
C SER A 197 8.17 36.58 -10.76
N ASN A 198 7.19 36.87 -11.61
CA ASN A 198 7.22 37.90 -12.65
C ASN A 198 6.29 39.04 -12.24
#